data_AF-A0A015JKN9-F1
#
_entry.id   AF-A0A015JKN9-F1
#
_cell.length_a   1.000
_cell.length_b   1.000
_cell.length_c   1.000
_cell.angle_alpha   90.00
_cell.angle_beta   90.00
_cell.angle_gamma   90.00
#
_symmetry.space_group_name_H-M   'P 1'
#
loop_
_entity.id
_entity.type
_entity.pdbx_description
1 polymer ?
#
loop_
_entity_poly.entity_id
_entity_poly.type
_entity_poly.pdbx_seq_one_letter_code
_entity_poly.pdbx_strand_id
1 'polypeptide(L)'
;MSATSAFGMGINVSDITLIIHTTLPLSNEQYVQEIGRAGCLGQGSKAIMFYSREDIRTLLAIIGGGQENLSNHEEMHHLSDTNVTLNIKKRKIMLMALYADSIYECRQQLTYQSFQWLYDPPILQCMICDNCLRQEKDTPSIYDAQSEAVRMIQIVMLLLQHIRDPQNNMHYITREDIINVFYNNKNNNVNQKNLNKLSLYSEARIQTRLRPQKVGMYLLDWLITEKLYTNLLNYDGYVQIPQY
;
A
#
# COMPACT_ATOMS: atom_id res chain seq x y z
N MET A 1 -19.73 10.43 19.98
CA MET A 1 -20.38 9.38 19.17
C MET A 1 -19.31 8.37 18.76
N SER A 2 -19.59 7.07 18.81
CA SER A 2 -18.77 6.03 18.18
C SER A 2 -19.66 5.30 17.18
N ALA A 3 -19.17 5.08 15.97
CA ALA A 3 -19.96 4.54 14.86
C ALA A 3 -19.10 3.60 14.00
N THR A 4 -19.75 2.62 13.38
CA THR A 4 -19.17 1.83 12.29
C THR A 4 -19.45 2.52 10.96
N SER A 5 -18.75 2.11 9.89
CA SER A 5 -18.95 2.66 8.55
C SER A 5 -20.41 2.58 8.06
N ALA A 6 -21.16 1.56 8.50
CA ALA A 6 -22.58 1.41 8.19
C ALA A 6 -23.49 2.45 8.88
N PHE A 7 -23.07 3.01 10.01
CA PHE A 7 -23.86 3.97 10.80
C PHE A 7 -23.69 5.43 10.35
N GLY A 8 -22.71 5.74 9.51
CA GLY A 8 -22.44 7.12 9.09
C GLY A 8 -23.48 7.68 8.11
N MET A 9 -24.03 6.85 7.22
CA MET A 9 -24.95 7.32 6.17
C MET A 9 -26.24 7.89 6.78
N GLY A 10 -26.50 9.19 6.58
CA GLY A 10 -27.68 9.88 7.10
C GLY A 10 -27.48 10.68 8.40
N ILE A 11 -26.30 10.63 9.03
CA ILE A 11 -25.98 11.50 10.17
C ILE A 11 -25.56 12.88 9.64
N ASN A 12 -26.41 13.89 9.85
CA ASN A 12 -26.13 15.30 9.57
C ASN A 12 -25.98 16.08 10.88
N VAL A 13 -24.76 16.14 11.38
CA VAL A 13 -24.39 16.94 12.56
C VAL A 13 -23.41 17.99 12.06
N SER A 14 -23.81 19.26 12.12
CA SER A 14 -23.11 20.36 11.43
C SER A 14 -21.86 20.85 12.15
N ASP A 15 -21.73 20.60 13.45
CA ASP A 15 -20.67 21.08 14.34
C ASP A 15 -19.57 20.05 14.62
N ILE A 16 -19.39 19.06 13.74
CA ILE A 16 -18.28 18.09 13.86
C ILE A 16 -16.95 18.79 13.56
N THR A 17 -16.04 18.80 14.53
CA THR A 17 -14.70 19.38 14.42
C THR A 17 -13.57 18.34 14.42
N LEU A 18 -13.85 17.11 14.85
CA LEU A 18 -12.86 16.04 14.98
C LEU A 18 -13.44 14.69 14.54
N ILE A 19 -12.73 14.01 13.65
CA ILE A 19 -13.01 12.63 13.25
C ILE A 19 -11.78 11.79 13.55
N ILE A 20 -11.99 10.64 14.19
CA ILE A 20 -10.94 9.69 14.54
C ILE A 20 -11.28 8.34 13.94
N HIS A 21 -10.41 7.85 13.07
CA HIS A 21 -10.42 6.48 12.58
C HIS A 21 -9.53 5.62 13.47
N THR A 22 -10.11 4.62 14.13
CA THR A 22 -9.38 3.66 14.98
C THR A 22 -8.90 2.43 14.23
N THR A 23 -9.23 2.34 12.94
CA THR A 23 -8.87 1.24 12.04
C THR A 23 -8.78 1.83 10.64
N LEU A 24 -7.90 1.26 9.80
CA LEU A 24 -7.79 1.65 8.41
C LEU A 24 -9.15 1.54 7.67
N PRO A 25 -9.60 2.59 6.94
CA PRO A 25 -10.79 2.51 6.09
C PRO A 25 -10.61 1.48 4.96
N LEU A 26 -11.71 0.91 4.44
CA LEU A 26 -11.64 -0.08 3.35
C LEU A 26 -11.20 0.53 2.02
N SER A 27 -11.37 1.84 1.85
CA SER A 27 -10.95 2.56 0.65
C SER A 27 -10.81 4.06 0.89
N ASN A 28 -10.13 4.74 -0.04
CA ASN A 28 -10.00 6.19 -0.02
C ASN A 28 -11.37 6.89 -0.20
N GLU A 29 -12.30 6.32 -0.98
CA GLU A 29 -13.64 6.92 -1.14
C GLU A 29 -14.44 6.88 0.15
N GLN A 30 -14.39 5.77 0.88
CA GLN A 30 -15.01 5.65 2.18
C GLN A 30 -14.38 6.65 3.16
N TYR A 31 -13.04 6.72 3.19
CA TYR A 31 -12.33 7.65 4.04
C TYR A 31 -12.74 9.11 3.79
N VAL A 32 -12.79 9.54 2.52
CA VAL A 32 -13.21 10.88 2.12
C VAL A 32 -14.65 11.17 2.53
N GLN A 33 -15.55 10.23 2.29
CA GLN A 33 -16.96 10.37 2.68
C GLN A 33 -17.12 10.53 4.20
N GLU A 34 -16.31 9.81 4.98
CA GLU A 34 -16.34 9.85 6.44
C GLU A 34 -15.76 11.17 6.96
N ILE A 35 -14.54 11.55 6.55
CA ILE A 35 -13.90 12.80 7.02
C ILE A 35 -14.62 14.06 6.54
N GLY A 36 -15.30 13.99 5.40
CA GLY A 36 -16.09 15.09 4.84
C GLY A 36 -17.30 15.50 5.68
N ARG A 37 -17.61 14.76 6.75
CA ARG A 37 -18.63 15.13 7.75
C ARG A 37 -18.16 16.22 8.71
N ALA A 38 -16.85 16.44 8.83
CA ALA A 38 -16.31 17.48 9.68
C ALA A 38 -16.22 18.82 8.94
N GLY A 39 -16.34 19.92 9.68
CA GLY A 39 -16.11 21.27 9.14
C GLY A 39 -17.19 21.78 8.18
N CYS A 40 -18.42 21.24 8.23
CA CYS A 40 -19.53 21.68 7.36
C CYS A 40 -19.85 23.18 7.50
N LEU A 41 -19.59 23.77 8.67
CA LEU A 41 -19.77 25.20 8.95
C LEU A 41 -18.55 26.05 8.57
N GLY A 42 -17.56 25.49 7.87
CA GLY A 42 -16.31 26.19 7.52
C GLY A 42 -15.34 26.37 8.69
N GLN A 43 -15.63 25.76 9.83
CA GLN A 43 -14.76 25.76 11.00
C GLN A 43 -13.56 24.84 10.79
N GLY A 44 -12.42 25.18 11.40
CA GLY A 44 -11.25 24.30 11.38
C GLY A 44 -11.59 22.94 11.97
N SER A 45 -11.27 21.88 11.23
CA SER A 45 -11.52 20.50 11.64
C SER A 45 -10.26 19.65 11.47
N LYS A 46 -10.25 18.49 12.15
CA LYS A 46 -9.14 17.52 12.08
C LYS A 46 -9.67 16.13 11.81
N ALA A 47 -8.96 15.40 10.95
CA ALA A 47 -9.09 13.97 10.78
C ALA A 47 -7.81 13.30 11.30
N ILE A 48 -7.97 12.31 12.17
CA ILE A 48 -6.86 11.53 12.73
C ILE A 48 -7.10 10.06 12.42
N MET A 49 -6.10 9.40 11.86
CA MET A 49 -6.13 7.97 11.60
C MET A 49 -5.08 7.26 12.43
N PHE A 50 -5.52 6.34 13.29
CA PHE A 50 -4.67 5.31 13.85
C PHE A 50 -4.61 4.16 12.87
N TYR A 51 -3.39 3.78 12.50
CA TYR A 51 -3.14 2.72 11.52
C TYR A 51 -2.03 1.81 12.03
N SER A 52 -2.27 0.52 11.88
CA SER A 52 -1.25 -0.52 11.99
C SER A 52 -1.35 -1.44 10.76
N ARG A 53 -0.22 -1.95 10.27
CA ARG A 53 -0.23 -2.86 9.11
C ARG A 53 -1.00 -4.16 9.38
N GLU A 54 -1.17 -4.53 10.64
CA GLU A 54 -1.99 -5.64 11.10
C GLU A 54 -3.47 -5.48 10.73
N ASP A 55 -3.96 -4.24 10.60
CA ASP A 55 -5.34 -3.94 10.19
C ASP A 55 -5.65 -4.55 8.82
N ILE A 56 -4.66 -4.60 7.92
CA ILE A 56 -4.81 -5.16 6.58
C ILE A 56 -5.32 -6.61 6.67
N ARG A 57 -4.76 -7.42 7.58
CA ARG A 57 -5.18 -8.83 7.74
C ARG A 57 -6.65 -8.91 8.16
N THR A 58 -7.06 -8.06 9.10
CA THR A 58 -8.44 -8.00 9.60
C THR A 58 -9.40 -7.57 8.50
N LEU A 59 -9.06 -6.52 7.74
CA LEU A 59 -9.90 -6.04 6.64
C LEU A 59 -10.00 -7.07 5.50
N LEU A 60 -8.91 -7.76 5.18
CA LEU A 60 -8.90 -8.85 4.19
C LEU A 60 -9.82 -10.01 4.60
N ALA A 61 -9.85 -10.35 5.90
CA ALA A 61 -10.77 -11.35 6.43
C ALA A 61 -12.22 -10.88 6.33
N ILE A 62 -12.51 -9.61 6.63
CA ILE A 62 -13.86 -9.03 6.52
C ILE A 62 -14.39 -9.10 5.08
N ILE A 63 -13.59 -8.70 4.09
CA ILE A 63 -14.05 -8.74 2.68
C ILE A 63 -14.11 -10.16 2.10
N GLY A 64 -13.35 -11.11 2.67
CA GLY A 64 -13.36 -12.52 2.27
C GLY A 64 -14.48 -13.33 2.91
N GLY A 65 -14.84 -13.05 4.17
CA GLY A 65 -15.90 -13.74 4.91
C GLY A 65 -17.32 -13.43 4.46
N GLY A 66 -17.52 -12.40 3.64
CA GLY A 66 -18.81 -12.11 3.00
C GLY A 66 -19.23 -13.10 1.89
N GLN A 67 -18.53 -14.23 1.73
CA GLN A 67 -18.76 -15.23 0.68
C GLN A 67 -19.47 -16.50 1.18
N GLU A 68 -19.83 -16.60 2.47
CA GLU A 68 -20.59 -17.76 2.96
C GLU A 68 -22.10 -17.55 2.75
N ASN A 69 -22.63 -18.21 1.71
CA ASN A 69 -24.04 -18.62 1.44
C ASN A 69 -24.50 -18.33 -0.01
N LEU A 70 -23.87 -18.94 -1.01
CA LEU A 70 -24.55 -19.19 -2.29
C LEU A 70 -24.39 -20.65 -2.69
N SER A 71 -25.35 -21.46 -2.25
CA SER A 71 -25.60 -22.78 -2.81
C SER A 71 -26.35 -22.64 -4.13
N ASN A 72 -25.76 -23.17 -5.22
CA ASN A 72 -26.37 -23.74 -6.44
C ASN A 72 -25.82 -23.19 -7.77
N HIS A 73 -25.09 -24.07 -8.48
CA HIS A 73 -25.04 -24.31 -9.94
C HIS A 73 -24.84 -23.20 -11.00
N GLU A 74 -24.83 -21.90 -10.66
CA GLU A 74 -24.48 -20.80 -11.59
C GLU A 74 -22.98 -20.43 -11.56
N GLU A 75 -22.13 -21.42 -11.30
CA GLU A 75 -20.82 -21.21 -10.68
C GLU A 75 -19.76 -20.59 -11.61
N MET A 76 -19.69 -20.91 -12.90
CA MET A 76 -18.47 -20.56 -13.66
C MET A 76 -18.35 -19.08 -14.06
N HIS A 77 -19.45 -18.39 -14.34
CA HIS A 77 -19.42 -16.96 -14.72
C HIS A 77 -19.46 -16.03 -13.49
N HIS A 78 -20.14 -16.43 -12.41
CA HIS A 78 -20.14 -15.65 -11.16
C HIS A 78 -18.84 -15.79 -10.36
N LEU A 79 -18.12 -16.91 -10.45
CA LEU A 79 -16.80 -17.03 -9.81
C LEU A 79 -15.76 -16.07 -10.40
N SER A 80 -15.81 -15.74 -11.69
CA SER A 80 -14.86 -14.77 -12.28
C SER A 80 -15.16 -13.34 -11.81
N ASP A 81 -16.44 -12.92 -11.84
CA ASP A 81 -16.88 -11.59 -11.41
C ASP A 81 -16.69 -11.35 -9.91
N THR A 82 -16.90 -12.38 -9.07
CA THR A 82 -16.65 -12.31 -7.63
C THR A 82 -15.16 -12.19 -7.31
N ASN A 83 -14.30 -12.92 -8.02
CA ASN A 83 -12.85 -12.81 -7.88
C ASN A 83 -12.32 -11.44 -8.35
N VAL A 84 -12.85 -10.91 -9.45
CA VAL A 84 -12.53 -9.55 -9.93
C VAL A 84 -12.93 -8.52 -8.89
N THR A 85 -14.15 -8.60 -8.37
CA THR A 85 -14.66 -7.69 -7.32
C THR A 85 -13.82 -7.75 -6.05
N LEU A 86 -13.46 -8.96 -5.60
CA LEU A 86 -12.61 -9.15 -4.43
C LEU A 86 -11.22 -8.57 -4.65
N ASN A 87 -10.63 -8.74 -5.84
CA ASN A 87 -9.34 -8.15 -6.19
C ASN A 87 -9.37 -6.62 -6.21
N ILE A 88 -10.47 -6.02 -6.68
CA ILE A 88 -10.68 -4.56 -6.60
C ILE A 88 -10.73 -4.10 -5.14
N LYS A 89 -11.50 -4.78 -4.27
CA LYS A 89 -11.56 -4.47 -2.83
C LYS A 89 -10.19 -4.60 -2.16
N LYS A 90 -9.44 -5.68 -2.46
CA LYS A 90 -8.06 -5.87 -1.98
C LYS A 90 -7.15 -4.73 -2.40
N ARG A 91 -7.20 -4.31 -3.67
CA ARG A 91 -6.42 -3.17 -4.18
C ARG A 91 -6.75 -1.88 -3.42
N LYS A 92 -8.04 -1.61 -3.16
CA LYS A 92 -8.47 -0.42 -2.40
C LYS A 92 -7.89 -0.37 -0.98
N ILE A 93 -7.89 -1.50 -0.27
CA ILE A 93 -7.28 -1.60 1.07
C ILE A 93 -5.77 -1.35 0.98
N MET A 94 -5.08 -1.93 -0.01
CA MET A 94 -3.65 -1.73 -0.19
C MET A 94 -3.30 -0.27 -0.52
N LEU A 95 -4.10 0.41 -1.35
CA LEU A 95 -3.94 1.84 -1.61
C LEU A 95 -4.12 2.67 -0.34
N MET A 96 -5.06 2.30 0.54
CA MET A 96 -5.24 2.98 1.82
C MET A 96 -4.06 2.73 2.78
N ALA A 97 -3.47 1.53 2.75
CA ALA A 97 -2.26 1.23 3.49
C ALA A 97 -1.07 2.08 2.99
N LEU A 98 -0.91 2.22 1.67
CA LEU A 98 0.11 3.09 1.06
C LEU A 98 -0.13 4.56 1.42
N TYR A 99 -1.39 5.01 1.40
CA TYR A 99 -1.76 6.34 1.88
C TYR A 99 -1.26 6.56 3.30
N ALA A 100 -1.53 5.63 4.23
CA ALA A 100 -1.14 5.75 5.63
C ALA A 100 0.39 5.65 5.83
N ASP A 101 1.07 4.78 5.07
CA ASP A 101 2.52 4.60 5.12
C ASP A 101 3.31 5.77 4.50
N SER A 102 2.69 6.59 3.65
CA SER A 102 3.36 7.75 3.05
C SER A 102 3.70 8.81 4.11
N ILE A 103 4.94 9.30 4.07
CA ILE A 103 5.54 10.16 5.11
C ILE A 103 5.71 11.62 4.66
N TYR A 104 5.94 11.84 3.36
CA TYR A 104 6.31 13.16 2.81
C TYR A 104 5.39 13.64 1.68
N GLU A 105 4.57 12.78 1.10
CA GLU A 105 3.58 13.22 0.12
C GLU A 105 2.39 13.84 0.85
N CYS A 106 1.94 15.00 0.37
CA CYS A 106 0.83 15.72 0.98
C CYS A 106 -0.42 14.83 1.04
N ARG A 107 -1.04 14.72 2.22
CA ARG A 107 -2.28 13.94 2.43
C ARG A 107 -3.39 14.38 1.47
N GLN A 108 -3.52 15.68 1.24
CA GLN A 108 -4.51 16.23 0.32
C GLN A 108 -4.24 15.79 -1.13
N GLN A 109 -2.97 15.77 -1.55
CA GLN A 109 -2.61 15.30 -2.89
C GLN A 109 -2.95 13.81 -3.04
N LEU A 110 -2.52 12.98 -2.10
CA LEU A 110 -2.80 11.55 -2.12
C LEU A 110 -4.31 11.24 -2.14
N THR A 111 -5.08 12.00 -1.37
CA THR A 111 -6.54 11.85 -1.34
C THR A 111 -7.18 12.24 -2.67
N TYR A 112 -6.83 13.40 -3.24
CA TYR A 112 -7.49 13.89 -4.46
C TYR A 112 -6.99 13.22 -5.74
N GLN A 113 -5.75 12.74 -5.78
CA GLN A 113 -5.20 12.05 -6.95
C GLN A 113 -6.06 10.87 -7.40
N SER A 114 -6.71 10.16 -6.47
CA SER A 114 -7.60 9.05 -6.85
C SER A 114 -8.91 9.49 -7.52
N PHE A 115 -9.23 10.79 -7.51
CA PHE A 115 -10.43 11.37 -8.10
C PHE A 115 -10.13 12.27 -9.30
N GLN A 116 -8.86 12.43 -9.69
CA GLN A 116 -8.48 13.27 -10.82
C GLN A 116 -8.88 12.65 -12.16
N TRP A 117 -9.37 13.49 -13.06
CA TRP A 117 -9.56 13.19 -14.47
C TRP A 117 -8.31 13.59 -15.29
N LEU A 118 -8.22 13.09 -16.53
CA LEU A 118 -7.05 13.24 -17.41
C LEU A 118 -6.58 14.70 -17.63
N TYR A 119 -7.48 15.67 -17.48
CA TYR A 119 -7.21 17.09 -17.74
C TYR A 119 -7.33 17.98 -16.50
N ASP A 120 -7.44 17.38 -15.32
CA ASP A 120 -7.48 18.16 -14.09
C ASP A 120 -6.11 18.80 -13.82
N PRO A 121 -6.08 20.04 -13.30
CA PRO A 121 -4.84 20.68 -12.92
C PRO A 121 -4.13 19.87 -11.80
N PRO A 122 -2.80 20.01 -11.67
CA PRO A 122 -2.07 19.37 -10.59
C PRO A 122 -2.57 19.88 -9.23
N ILE A 123 -2.80 18.95 -8.30
CA ILE A 123 -3.20 19.28 -6.94
C ILE A 123 -2.02 19.90 -6.21
N LEU A 124 -2.19 21.11 -5.69
CA LEU A 124 -1.16 21.79 -4.89
C LEU A 124 -1.05 21.16 -3.50
N GLN A 125 0.13 21.28 -2.88
CA GLN A 125 0.31 20.88 -1.48
C GLN A 125 -0.53 21.77 -0.55
N CYS A 126 -1.13 21.16 0.47
CA CYS A 126 -2.01 21.88 1.41
C CYS A 126 -1.24 22.68 2.47
N MET A 127 0.04 22.37 2.68
CA MET A 127 0.92 22.99 3.70
C MET A 127 0.47 22.84 5.16
N ILE A 128 -0.63 22.14 5.44
CA ILE A 128 -1.21 22.03 6.80
C ILE A 128 -1.33 20.59 7.32
N CYS A 129 -1.20 19.58 6.46
CA CYS A 129 -1.27 18.18 6.89
C CYS A 129 0.03 17.73 7.58
N ASP A 130 -0.05 16.63 8.32
CA ASP A 130 1.08 16.04 9.04
C ASP A 130 2.29 15.77 8.13
N ASN A 131 2.07 15.30 6.91
CA ASN A 131 3.14 15.04 5.95
C ASN A 131 3.79 16.32 5.43
N CYS A 132 3.03 17.38 5.11
CA CYS A 132 3.59 18.66 4.68
C CYS A 132 4.44 19.29 5.79
N LEU A 133 3.92 19.29 7.02
CA LEU A 133 4.64 19.82 8.18
C LEU A 133 5.92 19.03 8.46
N ARG A 134 5.88 17.70 8.24
CA ARG A 134 7.06 16.85 8.36
C ARG A 134 8.05 17.07 7.23
N GLN A 135 7.59 17.25 5.99
CA GLN A 135 8.44 17.55 4.84
C GLN A 135 9.20 18.86 5.03
N GLU A 136 8.53 19.90 5.53
CA GLU A 136 9.18 21.20 5.85
C GLU A 136 10.23 21.04 6.95
N LYS A 137 9.94 20.25 7.98
CA LYS A 137 10.86 20.01 9.10
C LYS A 137 12.07 19.16 8.73
N ASP A 138 11.85 18.05 8.03
CA ASP A 138 12.87 17.04 7.75
C ASP A 138 13.66 17.36 6.48
N THR A 139 13.11 18.19 5.58
CA THR A 139 13.73 18.57 4.29
C THR A 139 14.27 17.36 3.50
N PRO A 140 13.41 16.38 3.17
CA PRO A 140 13.86 15.12 2.57
C PRO A 140 14.44 15.34 1.16
N SER A 141 15.44 14.54 0.79
CA SER A 141 15.96 14.53 -0.57
C SER A 141 15.14 13.62 -1.49
N ILE A 142 14.93 14.07 -2.72
CA ILE A 142 14.34 13.24 -3.78
C ILE A 142 15.43 12.31 -4.31
N TYR A 143 15.11 11.02 -4.42
CA TYR A 143 16.00 10.01 -4.97
C TYR A 143 15.30 9.27 -6.11
N ASP A 144 16.03 9.10 -7.20
CA ASP A 144 15.59 8.21 -8.29
C ASP A 144 15.88 6.76 -7.90
N ALA A 145 14.81 6.00 -7.67
CA ALA A 145 14.86 4.61 -7.25
C ALA A 145 14.56 3.64 -8.41
N GLN A 146 14.65 4.07 -9.66
CA GLN A 146 14.35 3.23 -10.82
C GLN A 146 15.19 1.95 -10.82
N SER A 147 16.50 2.07 -10.57
CA SER A 147 17.41 0.91 -10.56
C SER A 147 17.04 -0.11 -9.49
N GLU A 148 16.63 0.37 -8.31
CA GLU A 148 16.13 -0.42 -7.20
C GLU A 148 14.79 -1.07 -7.50
N ALA A 149 13.87 -0.35 -8.15
CA ALA A 149 12.58 -0.87 -8.56
C ALA A 149 12.73 -2.03 -9.55
N VAL A 150 13.57 -1.86 -10.57
CA VAL A 150 13.89 -2.92 -11.54
C VAL A 150 14.51 -4.13 -10.84
N ARG A 151 15.47 -3.91 -9.94
CA ARG A 151 16.09 -4.99 -9.16
C ARG A 151 15.07 -5.72 -8.28
N MET A 152 14.15 -4.99 -7.63
CA MET A 152 13.10 -5.59 -6.82
C MET A 152 12.22 -6.53 -7.65
N ILE A 153 11.84 -6.10 -8.87
CA ILE A 153 11.03 -6.92 -9.78
C ILE A 153 11.79 -8.17 -10.23
N GLN A 154 13.05 -8.04 -10.61
CA GLN A 154 13.89 -9.17 -10.99
C GLN A 154 13.97 -10.20 -9.87
N ILE A 155 14.14 -9.75 -8.62
CA ILE A 155 14.13 -10.62 -7.44
C ILE A 155 12.78 -11.33 -7.30
N VAL A 156 11.66 -10.60 -7.40
CA VAL A 156 10.32 -11.20 -7.35
C VAL A 156 10.15 -12.25 -8.44
N MET A 157 10.58 -11.99 -9.67
CA MET A 157 10.49 -12.93 -10.79
C MET A 157 11.32 -14.20 -10.56
N LEU A 158 12.57 -14.07 -10.12
CA LEU A 158 13.42 -15.22 -9.79
C LEU A 158 12.83 -16.06 -8.66
N LEU A 159 12.34 -15.39 -7.63
CA LEU A 159 11.71 -16.02 -6.49
C LEU A 159 10.45 -16.81 -6.89
N LEU A 160 9.61 -16.25 -7.77
CA LEU A 160 8.44 -16.96 -8.32
C LEU A 160 8.84 -18.15 -9.19
N GLN A 161 9.92 -18.07 -9.97
CA GLN A 161 10.47 -19.22 -10.70
C GLN A 161 10.95 -20.31 -9.75
N HIS A 162 11.61 -19.93 -8.65
CA HIS A 162 12.12 -20.87 -7.65
C HIS A 162 11.01 -21.66 -6.94
N ILE A 163 9.85 -21.03 -6.64
CA ILE A 163 8.66 -21.73 -6.10
C ILE A 163 8.11 -22.76 -7.08
N ARG A 164 8.10 -22.44 -8.37
CA ARG A 164 7.46 -23.28 -9.41
C ARG A 164 8.25 -24.54 -9.71
N ASP A 165 9.52 -24.58 -9.35
CA ASP A 165 10.39 -25.74 -9.56
C ASP A 165 10.10 -26.83 -8.50
N PRO A 166 9.60 -28.01 -8.91
CA PRO A 166 9.22 -29.10 -8.01
C PRO A 166 10.39 -29.66 -7.18
N GLN A 167 11.64 -29.40 -7.57
CA GLN A 167 12.82 -29.85 -6.83
C GLN A 167 13.10 -28.99 -5.59
N ASN A 168 12.53 -27.79 -5.52
CA ASN A 168 12.73 -26.88 -4.40
C ASN A 168 11.65 -27.11 -3.34
N ASN A 169 12.10 -27.22 -2.09
CA ASN A 169 11.23 -27.49 -0.94
C ASN A 169 10.45 -26.25 -0.45
N MET A 170 10.24 -25.25 -1.34
CA MET A 170 9.70 -23.93 -1.00
C MET A 170 8.34 -23.73 -1.65
N HIS A 171 7.28 -23.83 -0.84
CA HIS A 171 5.89 -23.78 -1.33
C HIS A 171 5.24 -22.38 -1.28
N TYR A 172 5.86 -21.41 -0.60
CA TYR A 172 5.33 -20.05 -0.49
C TYR A 172 6.45 -19.02 -0.30
N ILE A 173 6.17 -17.77 -0.68
CA ILE A 173 7.06 -16.62 -0.48
C ILE A 173 6.31 -15.51 0.23
N THR A 174 6.98 -14.91 1.20
CA THR A 174 6.50 -13.76 1.95
C THR A 174 7.15 -12.48 1.44
N ARG A 175 6.53 -11.32 1.74
CA ARG A 175 7.14 -10.01 1.47
C ARG A 175 8.49 -9.85 2.16
N GLU A 176 8.62 -10.39 3.38
CA GLU A 176 9.86 -10.33 4.13
C GLU A 176 11.00 -11.10 3.45
N ASP A 177 10.71 -12.24 2.81
CA ASP A 177 11.70 -12.99 2.03
C ASP A 177 12.26 -12.15 0.87
N ILE A 178 11.37 -11.47 0.12
CA ILE A 178 11.74 -10.61 -1.00
C ILE A 178 12.65 -9.47 -0.50
N ILE A 179 12.24 -8.81 0.57
CA ILE A 179 13.02 -7.72 1.17
C ILE A 179 14.35 -8.21 1.71
N ASN A 180 14.39 -9.38 2.34
CA ASN A 180 15.64 -9.96 2.84
C ASN A 180 16.63 -10.25 1.71
N VAL A 181 16.15 -10.73 0.56
CA VAL A 181 16.98 -10.89 -0.65
C VAL A 181 17.42 -9.53 -1.20
N PHE A 182 16.51 -8.55 -1.27
CA PHE A 182 16.78 -7.20 -1.78
C PHE A 182 17.87 -6.47 -0.98
N TYR A 183 17.85 -6.58 0.35
CA TYR A 183 18.87 -5.99 1.23
C TYR A 183 20.07 -6.90 1.51
N ASN A 184 20.08 -8.14 1.00
CA ASN A 184 21.10 -9.16 1.30
C ASN A 184 21.24 -9.44 2.81
N ASN A 185 20.09 -9.54 3.50
CA ASN A 185 20.03 -9.86 4.92
C ASN A 185 20.36 -11.34 5.15
N LYS A 186 21.33 -11.62 6.01
CA LYS A 186 21.72 -12.98 6.39
C LYS A 186 20.97 -13.42 7.65
N ASN A 187 19.72 -13.84 7.49
CA ASN A 187 18.91 -14.38 8.59
C ASN A 187 18.63 -15.88 8.43
N ASN A 188 18.13 -16.52 9.50
CA ASN A 188 17.85 -17.95 9.50
C ASN A 188 16.83 -18.35 8.43
N ASN A 189 15.84 -17.50 8.15
CA ASN A 189 14.81 -17.72 7.15
C ASN A 189 15.40 -17.80 5.72
N VAL A 190 16.31 -16.89 5.37
CA VAL A 190 17.05 -16.91 4.09
C VAL A 190 17.84 -18.20 3.91
N ASN A 191 18.52 -18.66 4.96
CA ASN A 191 19.30 -19.90 4.91
C ASN A 191 18.41 -21.14 4.80
N GLN A 192 17.33 -21.20 5.59
CA GLN A 192 16.36 -22.30 5.56
C GLN A 192 15.72 -22.47 4.19
N LYS A 193 15.39 -21.35 3.53
CA LYS A 193 14.78 -21.32 2.19
C LYS A 193 15.81 -21.37 1.05
N ASN A 194 17.11 -21.53 1.34
CA ASN A 194 18.19 -21.52 0.35
C ASN A 194 18.23 -20.27 -0.55
N LEU A 195 17.69 -19.14 -0.09
CA LEU A 195 17.60 -17.89 -0.89
C LEU A 195 18.98 -17.27 -1.14
N ASN A 196 19.96 -17.64 -0.32
CA ASN A 196 21.36 -17.25 -0.45
C ASN A 196 22.06 -17.83 -1.70
N LYS A 197 21.47 -18.84 -2.35
CA LYS A 197 22.01 -19.48 -3.56
C LYS A 197 21.53 -18.83 -4.86
N LEU A 198 20.59 -17.89 -4.80
CA LEU A 198 20.07 -17.21 -5.99
C LEU A 198 21.17 -16.37 -6.65
N SER A 199 21.22 -16.32 -7.98
CA SER A 199 22.22 -15.57 -8.75
C SER A 199 22.29 -14.09 -8.35
N LEU A 200 21.13 -13.44 -8.20
CA LEU A 200 21.04 -12.03 -7.76
C LEU A 200 21.42 -11.82 -6.28
N TYR A 201 21.45 -12.89 -5.46
CA TYR A 201 21.87 -12.80 -4.06
C TYR A 201 23.40 -12.63 -3.94
N SER A 202 24.17 -13.22 -4.86
CA SER A 202 25.64 -13.11 -4.87
C SER A 202 26.16 -11.85 -5.57
N GLU A 203 25.38 -11.27 -6.49
CA GLU A 203 25.65 -9.96 -7.12
C GLU A 203 25.52 -8.76 -6.16
N ALA A 204 25.14 -9.01 -4.91
CA ALA A 204 24.79 -8.04 -3.87
C ALA A 204 25.96 -7.24 -3.24
N ARG A 205 26.90 -6.77 -4.07
CA ARG A 205 27.76 -5.62 -3.70
C ARG A 205 27.05 -4.28 -3.83
N ILE A 206 25.88 -4.24 -4.49
CA ILE A 206 25.07 -3.02 -4.61
C ILE A 206 24.28 -2.82 -3.32
N GLN A 207 24.81 -2.00 -2.41
CA GLN A 207 24.07 -1.51 -1.26
C GLN A 207 23.00 -0.52 -1.75
N THR A 208 21.73 -0.86 -1.56
CA THR A 208 20.62 0.05 -1.86
C THR A 208 20.65 1.26 -0.93
N ARG A 209 20.30 2.44 -1.48
CA ARG A 209 20.14 3.67 -0.71
C ARG A 209 18.77 3.79 -0.03
N LEU A 210 17.84 2.88 -0.33
CA LEU A 210 16.52 2.83 0.28
C LEU A 210 16.64 2.39 1.75
N ARG A 211 16.98 3.30 2.65
CA ARG A 211 17.07 3.03 4.09
C ARG A 211 16.09 3.94 4.83
N PRO A 212 15.43 3.44 5.90
CA PRO A 212 15.53 2.09 6.46
C PRO A 212 14.71 1.07 5.65
N GLN A 213 14.77 -0.21 6.03
CA GLN A 213 14.13 -1.34 5.32
C GLN A 213 12.63 -1.14 5.02
N LYS A 214 11.94 -0.33 5.83
CA LYS A 214 10.55 0.07 5.60
C LYS A 214 10.32 0.79 4.26
N VAL A 215 11.32 1.52 3.75
CA VAL A 215 11.25 2.21 2.45
C VAL A 215 11.25 1.17 1.32
N GLY A 216 12.08 0.13 1.41
CA GLY A 216 12.04 -0.98 0.47
C GLY A 216 10.73 -1.76 0.53
N MET A 217 10.14 -1.93 1.72
CA MET A 217 8.82 -2.56 1.87
C MET A 217 7.73 -1.72 1.19
N TYR A 218 7.75 -0.39 1.38
CA TYR A 218 6.85 0.54 0.70
C TYR A 218 6.97 0.43 -0.82
N LEU A 219 8.20 0.42 -1.36
CA LEU A 219 8.45 0.24 -2.79
C LEU A 219 7.88 -1.09 -3.30
N LEU A 220 8.11 -2.19 -2.57
CA LEU A 220 7.57 -3.50 -2.95
C LEU A 220 6.02 -3.48 -2.99
N ASP A 221 5.38 -2.93 -1.97
CA ASP A 221 3.91 -2.84 -1.93
C ASP A 221 3.36 -1.92 -3.04
N TRP A 222 4.04 -0.82 -3.35
CA TRP A 222 3.69 0.07 -4.45
C TRP A 222 3.77 -0.65 -5.80
N LEU A 223 4.87 -1.37 -6.07
CA LEU A 223 5.08 -2.16 -7.29
C LEU A 223 4.01 -3.25 -7.48
N ILE A 224 3.65 -3.94 -6.39
CA ILE A 224 2.60 -4.95 -6.38
C ILE A 224 1.24 -4.29 -6.66
N THR A 225 0.96 -3.18 -5.98
CA THR A 225 -0.34 -2.51 -6.04
C THR A 225 -0.59 -2.00 -7.45
N GLU A 226 0.34 -1.24 -8.03
CA GLU A 226 0.23 -0.66 -9.37
C GLU A 226 0.31 -1.69 -10.52
N LYS A 227 0.37 -2.98 -10.19
CA LYS A 227 0.52 -4.09 -11.13
C LYS A 227 1.71 -3.90 -12.08
N LEU A 228 2.68 -3.09 -11.69
CA LEU A 228 3.77 -2.73 -12.58
C LEU A 228 4.73 -3.91 -12.81
N TYR A 229 4.62 -5.00 -12.03
CA TYR A 229 5.30 -6.26 -12.35
C TYR A 229 5.00 -6.81 -13.77
N THR A 230 3.89 -6.41 -14.41
CA THR A 230 3.62 -6.72 -15.83
C THR A 230 4.07 -5.63 -16.82
N ASN A 231 4.23 -4.38 -16.37
CA ASN A 231 4.38 -3.21 -17.24
C ASN A 231 5.75 -2.50 -17.15
N LEU A 232 6.59 -2.80 -16.14
CA LEU A 232 7.81 -2.04 -15.81
C LEU A 232 9.03 -2.25 -16.72
N LEU A 233 8.87 -2.86 -17.90
CA LEU A 233 9.94 -2.78 -18.90
C LEU A 233 10.07 -1.36 -19.52
N ASN A 234 9.16 -0.42 -19.22
CA ASN A 234 9.09 0.89 -19.89
C ASN A 234 8.73 2.12 -19.01
N TYR A 235 8.96 2.16 -17.68
CA TYR A 235 8.55 3.35 -16.88
C TYR A 235 9.53 3.78 -15.77
N ASP A 236 9.64 5.10 -15.57
CA ASP A 236 10.49 5.79 -14.60
C ASP A 236 9.69 6.08 -13.30
N GLY A 237 10.18 5.64 -12.14
CA GLY A 237 9.51 5.81 -10.86
C GLY A 237 10.45 6.37 -9.78
N TYR A 238 10.09 7.50 -9.18
CA TYR A 238 10.86 8.20 -8.13
C TYR A 238 10.31 7.87 -6.73
N VAL A 239 11.19 7.77 -5.72
CA VAL A 239 10.81 7.54 -4.32
C VAL A 239 11.53 8.53 -3.41
N GLN A 240 10.80 9.25 -2.54
CA GLN A 240 11.40 10.18 -1.58
C GLN A 240 11.96 9.42 -0.36
N ILE A 241 13.21 9.72 0.03
CA ILE A 241 13.91 9.04 1.13
C ILE A 241 14.25 10.08 2.22
N PRO A 242 13.99 9.80 3.52
CA PRO A 242 14.49 10.62 4.62
C PRO A 242 16.03 10.63 4.63
N GLN A 243 16.65 11.79 4.81
CA GLN A 243 18.07 11.86 5.16
C GLN A 243 18.22 11.73 6.69
N TYR A 244 19.11 10.86 7.16
CA TYR A 244 19.56 10.79 8.55
C TYR A 244 20.97 11.37 8.66
#